data_AF-K0EWP1-F1
#
_entry.id   AF-K0EWP1-F1
#
_cell.length_a   1.000
_cell.length_b   1.000
_cell.length_c   1.000
_cell.angle_alpha   90.00
_cell.angle_beta   90.00
_cell.angle_gamma   90.00
#
_symmetry.space_group_name_H-M   'P 1'
#
loop_
_entity.id
_entity.type
_entity.pdbx_description
1 polymer ?
#
loop_
_entity_poly.entity_id
_entity_poly.type
_entity_poly.pdbx_seq_one_letter_code
_entity_poly.pdbx_strand_id
1 'polypeptide(L)'
;MGEFPVDIVLALVGIAVPVGAFLYEFVLVGRKRLGYRVQMDTPVTGEVASVFPGVLPQLRPAGDGAGPELKDLSVVLVRIENSGATDIDTRDYRAPDAGRIGLHLRFPQRLVIGMAVTELSDPGLADSLDRDSGLAVREDMAGHIGVIDLPKVPLNRGEHYKILAILQRAEGVGEYPAPLLTGGIKGGRVLETRSRTGIPRMMVALTAFLILVIVVQFVVASSQPPPTPLECAAGKLTVVGSSAFDPVLRKAADQYGKRCTGAQFAFGFEGTERGLDRLAEEGKDHPGLLAISDGPKGSGYPALVARPLALSLFSVIANETVGVRSLTETQIRDLYLGRIGNWREVGGPDLPVVLVNRIPGSGTRNTFERRLLGSDQPDRAHVSCTALKGTVLTGAAHCDVQVTRDMQKAVREIPGAVGYSESSEAAQAGLPTLAINGVPAGRDAAIARTYPFWGVEYAYSYGEVPGDSLAAAFLHYLVDQSGKDVLREHGNAPCAELPDPGRCLPES
;
A
#
# COMPACT_ATOMS: atom_id res chain seq x y z
N MET A 1 -21.60 5.61 23.73
CA MET A 1 -22.17 6.02 22.42
C MET A 1 -21.09 5.73 21.42
N GLY A 2 -21.30 4.80 20.48
CA GLY A 2 -20.28 4.48 19.47
C GLY A 2 -19.88 5.74 18.72
N GLU A 3 -18.58 5.96 18.53
CA GLU A 3 -18.05 7.07 17.76
C GLU A 3 -18.80 7.14 16.44
N PHE A 4 -19.61 8.18 16.27
CA PHE A 4 -20.36 8.40 15.05
C PHE A 4 -19.33 8.55 13.93
N PRO A 5 -19.37 7.75 12.85
CA PRO A 5 -18.34 7.77 11.81
C PRO A 5 -18.55 8.98 10.91
N VAL A 6 -18.25 10.17 11.45
CA VAL A 6 -18.39 11.47 10.83
C VAL A 6 -17.70 11.51 9.47
N ASP A 7 -16.53 10.87 9.36
CA ASP A 7 -15.74 10.81 8.11
C ASP A 7 -16.49 10.07 6.99
N ILE A 8 -17.15 8.96 7.30
CA ILE A 8 -17.93 8.18 6.32
C ILE A 8 -19.15 8.99 5.88
N VAL A 9 -19.84 9.66 6.80
CA VAL A 9 -21.01 10.48 6.47
C VAL A 9 -20.62 11.66 5.60
N LEU A 10 -19.53 12.35 5.90
CA LEU A 10 -19.01 13.45 5.08
C LEU A 10 -18.63 13.00 3.67
N ALA A 11 -17.96 11.84 3.55
CA ALA A 11 -17.62 11.27 2.24
C ALA A 11 -18.87 10.94 1.42
N LEU A 12 -19.88 10.33 2.03
CA LEU A 12 -21.14 9.99 1.36
C LEU A 12 -21.91 11.24 0.93
N VAL A 13 -22.00 12.27 1.78
CA VAL A 13 -22.64 13.55 1.43
C VAL A 13 -21.89 14.24 0.30
N GLY A 14 -20.55 14.21 0.33
CA GLY A 14 -19.69 14.76 -0.71
C GLY A 14 -19.90 14.14 -2.09
N ILE A 15 -20.34 12.88 -2.17
CA ILE A 15 -20.69 12.19 -3.42
C ILE A 15 -22.17 12.42 -3.79
N ALA A 16 -23.07 12.30 -2.81
CA ALA A 16 -24.51 12.35 -3.04
C ALA A 16 -24.98 13.71 -3.57
N VAL A 17 -24.42 14.82 -3.09
CA VAL A 17 -24.83 16.18 -3.49
C VAL A 17 -24.52 16.47 -4.96
N PRO A 18 -23.29 16.26 -5.48
CA PRO A 18 -23.00 16.43 -6.90
C PRO A 18 -23.83 15.51 -7.81
N VAL A 19 -24.03 14.25 -7.41
CA VAL A 19 -24.86 13.29 -8.16
C VAL A 19 -26.31 13.74 -8.21
N GLY A 20 -26.88 14.16 -7.07
CA GLY A 20 -28.24 14.70 -7.00
C GLY A 20 -28.42 15.96 -7.84
N ALA A 21 -27.44 16.87 -7.83
CA ALA A 21 -27.46 18.07 -8.68
C ALA A 21 -27.41 17.72 -10.17
N PHE A 22 -26.54 16.77 -10.57
CA PHE A 22 -26.46 16.28 -11.94
C PHE A 22 -27.78 15.63 -12.40
N LEU A 23 -28.34 14.73 -11.59
CA LEU A 23 -29.62 14.08 -11.89
C LEU A 23 -30.76 15.10 -11.99
N TYR A 24 -30.80 16.08 -11.09
CA TYR A 24 -31.80 17.13 -11.15
C TYR A 24 -31.67 17.97 -12.43
N GLU A 25 -30.46 18.41 -12.77
CA GLU A 25 -30.25 19.28 -13.93
C GLU A 25 -30.47 18.56 -15.27
N PHE A 26 -29.96 17.34 -15.42
CA PHE A 26 -29.93 16.63 -16.71
C PHE A 26 -31.03 15.59 -16.88
N VAL A 27 -31.49 14.95 -15.81
CA VAL A 27 -32.51 13.88 -15.88
C VAL A 27 -33.90 14.40 -15.56
N LEU A 28 -34.05 15.21 -14.50
CA LEU A 28 -35.37 15.66 -14.03
C LEU A 28 -35.86 16.93 -14.73
N VAL A 29 -35.00 17.93 -14.97
CA VAL A 29 -35.41 19.21 -15.55
C VAL A 29 -35.32 19.24 -17.09
N GLY A 30 -34.55 18.33 -17.72
CA GLY A 30 -34.60 18.00 -19.15
C GLY A 30 -34.80 19.20 -20.11
N ARG A 31 -33.96 20.24 -20.03
CA ARG A 31 -34.22 21.52 -20.73
C ARG A 31 -34.14 21.40 -22.26
N LYS A 32 -35.26 21.66 -22.94
CA LYS A 32 -35.32 21.87 -24.40
C LYS A 32 -34.62 23.19 -24.76
N ARG A 33 -33.65 23.14 -25.68
CA ARG A 33 -32.94 24.33 -26.16
C ARG A 33 -32.83 24.30 -27.67
N LEU A 34 -33.41 25.30 -28.31
CA LEU A 34 -33.18 25.53 -29.73
C LEU A 34 -32.06 26.56 -29.88
N GLY A 35 -30.94 26.13 -30.43
CA GLY A 35 -29.83 26.99 -30.79
C GLY A 35 -30.01 27.55 -32.20
N TYR A 36 -29.62 28.79 -32.42
CA TYR A 36 -29.37 29.28 -33.77
C TYR A 36 -28.06 30.04 -33.84
N ARG A 37 -27.42 30.03 -35.00
CA ARG A 37 -26.18 30.75 -35.23
C ARG A 37 -26.11 31.25 -36.67
N VAL A 38 -25.74 32.51 -36.81
CA VAL A 38 -25.34 33.08 -38.09
C VAL A 38 -23.90 32.68 -38.36
N GLN A 39 -23.68 31.81 -39.35
CA GLN A 39 -22.37 31.28 -39.72
C GLN A 39 -21.67 32.18 -40.74
N MET A 40 -22.45 32.81 -41.62
CA MET A 40 -21.99 33.77 -42.61
C MET A 40 -23.05 34.88 -42.70
N ASP A 41 -22.62 36.12 -42.72
CA ASP A 41 -23.43 37.30 -43.06
C ASP A 41 -22.48 38.26 -43.78
N THR A 42 -22.46 38.19 -45.11
CA THR A 42 -21.45 38.90 -45.90
C THR A 42 -22.12 39.65 -47.03
N PRO A 43 -21.87 40.97 -47.17
CA PRO A 43 -22.33 41.69 -48.34
C PRO A 43 -21.59 41.16 -49.59
N VAL A 44 -22.33 40.97 -50.67
CA VAL A 44 -21.76 40.72 -52.00
C VAL A 44 -21.43 42.10 -52.59
N THR A 45 -20.43 42.76 -52.02
CA THR A 45 -19.89 43.99 -52.61
C THR A 45 -19.14 43.64 -53.88
N GLY A 46 -19.43 44.34 -54.97
CA GLY A 46 -18.76 44.17 -56.26
C GLY A 46 -17.30 44.59 -56.26
N GLU A 47 -16.41 43.82 -55.62
CA GLU A 47 -14.99 43.79 -55.98
C GLU A 47 -14.82 43.08 -57.33
N VAL A 48 -15.24 43.78 -58.38
CA VAL A 48 -14.67 43.62 -59.72
C VAL A 48 -13.27 44.22 -59.70
N ALA A 49 -12.36 43.53 -59.00
CA ALA A 49 -10.93 43.51 -59.29
C ALA A 49 -10.37 42.08 -59.17
N SER A 50 -11.22 41.05 -59.16
CA SER A 50 -10.81 39.66 -59.35
C SER A 50 -11.04 39.25 -60.81
N VAL A 51 -9.98 38.74 -61.46
CA VAL A 51 -9.91 38.46 -62.91
C VAL A 51 -10.78 37.26 -63.36
N PHE A 52 -11.51 36.62 -62.44
CA PHE A 52 -12.39 35.49 -62.75
C PHE A 52 -13.79 35.67 -62.16
N PRO A 53 -14.67 36.47 -62.79
CA PRO A 53 -16.09 36.45 -62.43
C PRO A 53 -16.68 35.11 -62.91
N GLY A 54 -16.78 34.14 -62.00
CA GLY A 54 -17.44 32.85 -62.21
C GLY A 54 -18.97 32.99 -62.33
N VAL A 55 -19.72 31.98 -61.88
CA VAL A 55 -21.17 31.73 -62.15
C VAL A 55 -22.16 32.84 -61.72
N LEU A 56 -21.73 33.91 -61.07
CA LEU A 56 -22.61 35.01 -60.61
C LEU A 56 -23.45 35.71 -61.71
N PRO A 57 -22.97 35.92 -62.96
CA PRO A 57 -23.79 36.47 -64.04
C PRO A 57 -24.97 35.58 -64.45
N GLN A 58 -24.95 34.29 -64.12
CA GLN A 58 -26.03 33.34 -64.44
C GLN A 58 -27.20 33.42 -63.45
N LEU A 59 -27.06 34.14 -62.33
CA LEU A 59 -28.16 34.41 -61.40
C LEU A 59 -29.12 35.52 -61.89
N ARG A 60 -29.02 35.96 -63.15
CA ARG A 60 -30.04 36.79 -63.78
C ARG A 60 -31.29 35.94 -64.05
N PRO A 61 -32.47 36.29 -63.51
CA PRO A 61 -33.71 35.63 -63.87
C PRO A 61 -33.91 35.68 -65.39
N ALA A 62 -34.52 34.62 -65.91
CA ALA A 62 -34.57 34.27 -67.32
C ALA A 62 -35.15 35.36 -68.23
N GLY A 63 -34.38 35.75 -69.25
CA GLY A 63 -34.87 35.94 -70.63
C GLY A 63 -35.77 37.13 -70.96
N ASP A 64 -36.39 37.81 -70.00
CA ASP A 64 -37.08 39.08 -70.23
C ASP A 64 -36.36 40.22 -69.51
N GLY A 65 -36.10 41.32 -70.23
CA GLY A 65 -35.25 42.43 -69.79
C GLY A 65 -35.82 43.30 -68.66
N ALA A 66 -36.57 42.71 -67.71
CA ALA A 66 -37.28 43.41 -66.64
C ALA A 66 -36.95 42.86 -65.23
N GLY A 67 -35.77 42.24 -65.04
CA GLY A 67 -35.29 41.92 -63.69
C GLY A 67 -34.92 43.21 -62.92
N PRO A 68 -35.36 43.39 -61.66
CA PRO A 68 -34.98 44.56 -60.87
C PRO A 68 -33.46 44.61 -60.71
N GLU A 69 -32.87 45.81 -60.82
CA GLU A 69 -31.45 46.00 -60.54
C GLU A 69 -31.13 45.48 -59.13
N LEU A 70 -30.48 44.32 -59.06
CA LEU A 70 -30.00 43.72 -57.82
C LEU A 70 -28.88 44.61 -57.26
N LYS A 71 -29.23 45.56 -56.39
CA LYS A 71 -28.29 46.48 -55.72
C LYS A 71 -28.09 46.05 -54.28
N ASP A 72 -26.84 46.03 -53.84
CA ASP A 72 -26.42 45.73 -52.45
C ASP A 72 -26.89 44.37 -51.92
N LEU A 73 -26.48 43.30 -52.60
CA LEU A 73 -26.75 41.93 -52.18
C LEU A 73 -25.96 41.55 -50.92
N SER A 74 -26.50 40.63 -50.13
CA SER A 74 -25.78 39.93 -49.06
C SER A 74 -26.19 38.47 -48.98
N VAL A 75 -25.27 37.62 -48.54
CA VAL A 75 -25.54 36.19 -48.36
C VAL A 75 -25.42 35.86 -46.88
N VAL A 76 -26.46 35.23 -46.34
CA VAL A 76 -26.54 34.83 -44.94
C VAL A 76 -26.72 33.32 -44.85
N LEU A 77 -25.89 32.66 -44.04
CA LEU A 77 -26.04 31.25 -43.70
C LEU A 77 -26.39 31.14 -42.22
N VAL A 78 -27.59 30.66 -41.90
CA VAL A 78 -28.04 30.43 -40.53
C VAL A 78 -28.17 28.95 -40.27
N ARG A 79 -27.54 28.47 -39.20
CA ARG A 79 -27.72 27.12 -38.67
C ARG A 79 -28.74 27.16 -37.54
N ILE A 80 -29.74 26.31 -37.59
CA ILE A 80 -30.70 26.06 -36.52
C ILE A 80 -30.44 24.65 -35.99
N GLU A 81 -30.31 24.48 -34.68
CA GLU A 81 -29.91 23.21 -34.07
C GLU A 81 -30.62 22.93 -32.74
N ASN A 82 -30.79 21.65 -32.40
CA ASN A 82 -31.14 21.27 -31.04
C ASN A 82 -29.87 21.21 -30.18
N SER A 83 -29.65 22.28 -29.40
CA SER A 83 -28.54 22.41 -28.44
C SER A 83 -28.89 21.92 -27.03
N GLY A 84 -30.07 21.31 -26.87
CA GLY A 84 -30.58 20.78 -25.61
C GLY A 84 -30.11 19.36 -25.33
N ALA A 85 -30.60 18.83 -24.20
CA ALA A 85 -30.41 17.42 -23.82
C ALA A 85 -31.61 16.53 -24.20
N THR A 86 -32.70 17.13 -24.67
CA THR A 86 -33.97 16.47 -24.98
C THR A 86 -34.41 16.79 -26.40
N ASP A 87 -35.17 15.87 -27.00
CA ASP A 87 -35.68 16.03 -28.36
C ASP A 87 -36.77 17.11 -28.43
N ILE A 88 -36.89 17.73 -29.59
CA ILE A 88 -37.88 18.77 -29.88
C ILE A 88 -38.87 18.20 -30.89
N ASP A 89 -40.12 18.08 -30.49
CA ASP A 89 -41.23 17.67 -31.35
C ASP A 89 -41.93 18.89 -31.98
N THR A 90 -42.71 18.66 -33.03
CA THR A 90 -43.53 19.69 -33.69
C THR A 90 -44.49 20.42 -32.73
N ARG A 91 -45.04 19.72 -31.74
CA ARG A 91 -45.92 20.25 -30.68
C ARG A 91 -45.21 21.15 -29.67
N ASP A 92 -43.89 21.09 -29.60
CA ASP A 92 -43.09 21.85 -28.63
C ASP A 92 -42.91 23.30 -29.03
N TYR A 93 -43.11 23.64 -30.29
CA TYR A 93 -43.05 25.03 -30.72
C TYR A 93 -44.16 25.85 -30.06
N ARG A 94 -43.82 27.04 -29.57
CA ARG A 94 -44.75 28.03 -29.01
C ARG A 94 -45.47 28.78 -30.15
N ALA A 95 -46.16 28.01 -30.97
CA ALA A 95 -46.98 28.46 -32.09
C ALA A 95 -48.33 27.72 -32.03
N PRO A 96 -49.41 28.25 -32.64
CA PRO A 96 -50.70 27.58 -32.67
C PRO A 96 -50.57 26.15 -33.19
N ASP A 97 -51.23 25.18 -32.56
CA ASP A 97 -51.01 23.75 -32.88
C ASP A 97 -51.40 23.44 -34.34
N ALA A 98 -52.46 24.06 -34.87
CA ALA A 98 -52.87 23.94 -36.27
C ALA A 98 -51.95 24.67 -37.27
N GLY A 99 -51.10 25.60 -36.81
CA GLY A 99 -50.15 26.30 -37.66
C GLY A 99 -48.95 25.42 -38.00
N ARG A 100 -48.45 25.50 -39.24
CA ARG A 100 -47.24 24.78 -39.66
C ARG A 100 -45.94 25.51 -39.27
N ILE A 101 -46.01 26.84 -39.13
CA ILE A 101 -44.86 27.71 -38.85
C ILE A 101 -44.55 27.70 -37.35
N GLY A 102 -43.28 27.47 -37.01
CA GLY A 102 -42.80 27.42 -35.62
C GLY A 102 -41.92 28.62 -35.24
N LEU A 103 -41.15 29.15 -36.18
CA LEU A 103 -40.20 30.25 -35.96
C LEU A 103 -40.20 31.21 -37.14
N HIS A 104 -39.66 32.40 -36.94
CA HIS A 104 -39.49 33.41 -37.98
C HIS A 104 -38.07 33.98 -37.92
N LEU A 105 -37.32 33.78 -38.99
CA LEU A 105 -36.00 34.36 -39.17
C LEU A 105 -36.16 35.71 -39.87
N ARG A 106 -35.88 36.79 -39.15
CA ARG A 106 -36.08 38.17 -39.61
C ARG A 106 -34.74 38.80 -39.99
N PHE A 107 -34.73 39.53 -41.09
CA PHE A 107 -33.58 40.26 -41.59
C PHE A 107 -33.90 41.76 -41.61
N PRO A 108 -33.56 42.52 -40.55
CA PRO A 108 -33.83 43.94 -40.53
C PRO A 108 -33.11 44.65 -41.69
N GLN A 109 -33.78 45.63 -42.33
CA GLN A 109 -33.25 46.43 -43.44
C GLN A 109 -32.90 45.64 -44.71
N ARG A 110 -33.38 44.39 -44.82
CA ARG A 110 -33.01 43.47 -45.89
C ARG A 110 -34.21 42.65 -46.36
N LEU A 111 -34.47 42.62 -47.66
CA LEU A 111 -35.47 41.76 -48.29
C LEU A 111 -34.84 40.44 -48.71
N VAL A 112 -35.59 39.34 -48.64
CA VAL A 112 -35.11 38.01 -49.04
C VAL A 112 -35.41 37.81 -50.52
N ILE A 113 -34.39 37.73 -51.36
CA ILE A 113 -34.55 37.50 -52.81
C ILE A 113 -34.47 36.02 -53.18
N GLY A 114 -33.87 35.20 -52.32
CA GLY A 114 -33.76 33.77 -52.50
C GLY A 114 -33.39 33.08 -51.21
N MET A 115 -33.80 31.83 -51.07
CA MET A 115 -33.39 31.00 -49.95
C MET A 115 -33.23 29.54 -50.37
N ALA A 116 -32.36 28.83 -49.68
CA ALA A 116 -32.14 27.40 -49.86
C ALA A 116 -31.86 26.73 -48.52
N VAL A 117 -32.39 25.53 -48.33
CA VAL A 117 -31.94 24.62 -47.27
C VAL A 117 -30.67 23.94 -47.80
N THR A 118 -29.51 24.22 -47.20
CA THR A 118 -28.21 23.79 -47.75
C THR A 118 -27.66 22.53 -47.12
N GLU A 119 -28.04 22.25 -45.87
CA GLU A 119 -27.52 21.11 -45.11
C GLU A 119 -28.59 20.64 -44.13
N LEU A 120 -28.74 19.32 -44.07
CA LEU A 120 -29.56 18.62 -43.09
C LEU A 120 -28.63 17.64 -42.38
N SER A 121 -28.61 17.66 -41.05
CA SER A 121 -27.83 16.68 -40.28
C SER A 121 -28.37 15.27 -40.41
N ASP A 122 -29.69 15.16 -40.58
CA ASP A 122 -30.39 13.91 -40.83
C ASP A 122 -31.26 14.08 -42.10
N PRO A 123 -31.19 13.16 -43.07
CA PRO A 123 -31.97 13.24 -44.30
C PRO A 123 -33.50 13.29 -44.09
N GLY A 124 -34.02 12.70 -43.00
CA GLY A 124 -35.44 12.69 -42.67
C GLY A 124 -36.01 14.05 -42.30
N LEU A 125 -35.16 15.03 -42.00
CA LEU A 125 -35.59 16.43 -41.79
C LEU A 125 -36.15 17.07 -43.07
N ALA A 126 -35.85 16.51 -44.24
CA ALA A 126 -36.32 17.03 -45.53
C ALA A 126 -37.85 17.05 -45.61
N ASP A 127 -38.53 16.05 -45.05
CA ASP A 127 -40.00 15.95 -45.02
C ASP A 127 -40.66 17.09 -44.24
N SER A 128 -39.91 17.71 -43.31
CA SER A 128 -40.39 18.86 -42.53
C SER A 128 -39.97 20.21 -43.12
N LEU A 129 -39.22 20.22 -44.22
CA LEU A 129 -38.64 21.40 -44.87
C LEU A 129 -38.96 21.47 -46.37
N ASP A 130 -39.94 20.70 -46.83
CA ASP A 130 -40.43 20.74 -48.20
C ASP A 130 -41.21 22.03 -48.52
N ARG A 131 -41.71 22.17 -49.76
CA ARG A 131 -42.45 23.36 -50.19
C ARG A 131 -43.82 23.53 -49.50
N ASP A 132 -44.39 22.45 -48.99
CA ASP A 132 -45.71 22.45 -48.35
C ASP A 132 -45.59 22.58 -46.82
N SER A 133 -44.40 22.45 -46.25
CA SER A 133 -44.12 22.52 -44.82
C SER A 133 -44.49 23.86 -44.17
N GLY A 134 -44.66 24.92 -44.97
CA GLY A 134 -44.82 26.30 -44.49
C GLY A 134 -43.52 27.09 -44.49
N LEU A 135 -42.43 26.52 -45.03
CA LEU A 135 -41.21 27.24 -45.35
C LEU A 135 -41.49 28.29 -46.43
N ALA A 136 -41.59 29.56 -46.03
CA ALA A 136 -41.99 30.64 -46.94
C ALA A 136 -41.19 31.91 -46.70
N VAL A 137 -41.02 32.69 -47.76
CA VAL A 137 -40.48 34.04 -47.72
C VAL A 137 -41.63 35.03 -47.71
N ARG A 138 -41.59 36.00 -46.79
CA ARG A 138 -42.51 37.13 -46.76
C ARG A 138 -41.80 38.41 -46.36
N GLU A 139 -42.47 39.53 -46.57
CA GLU A 139 -42.05 40.84 -46.09
C GLU A 139 -42.94 41.27 -44.93
N ASP A 140 -42.43 42.17 -44.07
CA ASP A 140 -43.28 42.84 -43.10
C ASP A 140 -44.22 43.86 -43.77
N MET A 141 -45.19 44.39 -43.03
CA MET A 141 -46.17 45.32 -43.59
C MET A 141 -45.55 46.60 -44.15
N ALA A 142 -44.36 46.99 -43.68
CA ALA A 142 -43.63 48.17 -44.17
C ALA A 142 -42.82 47.87 -45.45
N GLY A 143 -42.61 46.60 -45.80
CA GLY A 143 -41.75 46.21 -46.93
C GLY A 143 -40.27 46.51 -46.68
N HIS A 144 -39.82 46.45 -45.42
CA HIS A 144 -38.44 46.80 -45.02
C HIS A 144 -37.71 45.62 -44.34
N ILE A 145 -38.46 44.61 -43.92
CA ILE A 145 -37.92 43.44 -43.23
C ILE A 145 -38.34 42.18 -43.98
N GLY A 146 -37.36 41.50 -44.57
CA GLY A 146 -37.51 40.16 -45.09
C GLY A 146 -37.61 39.16 -43.93
N VAL A 147 -38.54 38.23 -44.06
CA VAL A 147 -38.82 37.19 -43.07
C VAL A 147 -38.87 35.84 -43.77
N ILE A 148 -38.09 34.88 -43.25
CA ILE A 148 -38.22 33.47 -43.60
C ILE A 148 -39.03 32.80 -42.48
N ASP A 149 -40.23 32.35 -42.81
CA ASP A 149 -41.06 31.52 -41.94
C ASP A 149 -40.48 30.10 -41.94
N LEU A 150 -40.13 29.60 -40.75
CA LEU A 150 -39.56 28.27 -40.57
C LEU A 150 -40.63 27.33 -39.99
N PRO A 151 -40.82 26.15 -40.58
CA PRO A 151 -41.79 25.18 -40.09
C PRO A 151 -41.42 24.63 -38.71
N LYS A 152 -42.37 23.94 -38.10
CA LYS A 152 -42.15 23.13 -36.89
C LYS A 152 -41.34 21.88 -37.26
N VAL A 153 -40.01 21.98 -37.23
CA VAL A 153 -39.13 20.86 -37.57
C VAL A 153 -38.86 20.03 -36.31
N PRO A 154 -39.21 18.73 -36.28
CA PRO A 154 -38.76 17.87 -35.18
C PRO A 154 -37.24 17.73 -35.24
N LEU A 155 -36.55 17.90 -34.11
CA LEU A 155 -35.09 17.81 -34.03
C LEU A 155 -34.70 16.95 -32.84
N ASN A 156 -34.09 15.79 -33.12
CA ASN A 156 -33.43 15.00 -32.09
C ASN A 156 -32.21 15.75 -31.54
N ARG A 157 -31.72 15.31 -30.39
CA ARG A 157 -30.51 15.88 -29.78
C ARG A 157 -29.33 15.97 -30.76
N GLY A 158 -28.81 17.18 -30.97
CA GLY A 158 -27.65 17.44 -31.83
C GLY A 158 -27.96 17.57 -33.32
N GLU A 159 -29.21 17.33 -33.73
CA GLU A 159 -29.63 17.57 -35.10
C GLU A 159 -29.74 19.05 -35.42
N HIS A 160 -29.52 19.37 -36.68
CA HIS A 160 -29.50 20.73 -37.19
C HIS A 160 -29.80 20.79 -38.68
N TYR A 161 -30.23 21.96 -39.12
CA TYR A 161 -30.36 22.30 -40.53
C TYR A 161 -29.82 23.71 -40.80
N LYS A 162 -29.45 23.97 -42.04
CA LYS A 162 -28.92 25.27 -42.47
C LYS A 162 -29.79 25.90 -43.53
N ILE A 163 -30.03 27.20 -43.36
CA ILE A 163 -30.73 28.05 -44.31
C ILE A 163 -29.74 29.07 -44.86
N LEU A 164 -29.52 29.01 -46.16
CA LEU A 164 -28.84 30.05 -46.93
C LEU A 164 -29.89 31.01 -47.45
N ALA A 165 -29.77 32.29 -47.14
CA ALA A 165 -30.61 33.36 -47.66
C ALA A 165 -29.75 34.32 -48.47
N ILE A 166 -30.22 34.66 -49.66
CA ILE A 166 -29.69 35.77 -50.46
C ILE A 166 -30.63 36.93 -50.22
N LEU A 167 -30.07 38.05 -49.79
CA LEU A 167 -30.81 39.22 -49.35
C LEU A 167 -30.42 40.44 -50.17
N GLN A 168 -31.35 41.37 -50.34
CA GLN A 168 -31.15 42.67 -50.94
C GLN A 168 -31.41 43.76 -49.90
N ARG A 169 -30.65 44.86 -49.92
CA ARG A 169 -30.90 46.01 -49.06
C ARG A 169 -32.29 46.61 -49.32
N ALA A 170 -33.07 46.78 -48.26
CA ALA A 170 -34.35 47.48 -48.31
C ALA A 170 -34.20 48.98 -48.01
N GLU A 171 -33.38 49.31 -47.00
CA GLU A 171 -33.19 50.66 -46.49
C GLU A 171 -31.82 50.84 -45.79
N GLY A 172 -31.47 52.10 -45.48
CA GLY A 172 -30.26 52.45 -44.72
C GLY A 172 -28.96 52.35 -45.52
N VAL A 173 -27.84 52.80 -44.93
CA VAL A 173 -26.49 52.73 -45.52
C VAL A 173 -25.53 52.19 -44.46
N GLY A 174 -24.56 51.36 -44.85
CA GLY A 174 -23.56 50.78 -43.94
C GLY A 174 -23.84 49.33 -43.53
N GLU A 175 -23.26 48.86 -42.43
CA GLU A 175 -23.34 47.46 -41.99
C GLU A 175 -24.78 47.04 -41.64
N TYR A 176 -25.18 45.81 -42.01
CA TYR A 176 -26.54 45.33 -41.78
C TYR A 176 -26.74 44.85 -40.33
N PRO A 177 -27.91 45.07 -39.72
CA PRO A 177 -28.26 44.45 -38.45
C PRO A 177 -28.28 42.92 -38.57
N ALA A 178 -27.80 42.22 -37.53
CA ALA A 178 -27.75 40.77 -37.51
C ALA A 178 -29.14 40.13 -37.64
N PRO A 179 -29.27 38.95 -38.28
CA PRO A 179 -30.50 38.19 -38.36
C PRO A 179 -31.05 37.84 -36.97
N LEU A 180 -32.36 37.96 -36.79
CA LEU A 180 -33.04 37.68 -35.53
C LEU A 180 -33.98 36.49 -35.72
N LEU A 181 -33.73 35.40 -34.99
CA LEU A 181 -34.66 34.29 -34.92
C LEU A 181 -35.69 34.55 -33.82
N THR A 182 -36.94 34.68 -34.21
CA THR A 182 -38.07 34.93 -33.31
C THR A 182 -39.00 33.71 -33.26
N GLY A 183 -39.62 33.49 -32.11
CA GLY A 183 -40.40 32.29 -31.82
C GLY A 183 -40.05 31.73 -30.44
N GLY A 184 -40.56 30.56 -30.10
CA GLY A 184 -40.30 29.96 -28.79
C GLY A 184 -40.52 28.47 -28.76
N ILE A 185 -40.00 27.83 -27.71
CA ILE A 185 -40.20 26.41 -27.41
C ILE A 185 -40.89 26.30 -26.04
N LYS A 186 -41.98 25.55 -25.96
CA LYS A 186 -42.71 25.22 -24.72
C LYS A 186 -41.76 24.48 -23.77
N GLY A 187 -41.64 24.95 -22.54
CA GLY A 187 -40.70 24.38 -21.55
C GLY A 187 -39.21 24.58 -21.89
N GLY A 188 -38.91 25.34 -22.95
CA GLY A 188 -37.55 25.55 -23.44
C GLY A 188 -37.23 27.01 -23.72
N ARG A 189 -36.09 27.25 -24.38
CA ARG A 189 -35.68 28.59 -24.84
C ARG A 189 -35.02 28.50 -26.21
N VAL A 190 -35.18 29.56 -26.98
CA VAL A 190 -34.40 29.81 -28.20
C VAL A 190 -33.20 30.67 -27.81
N LEU A 191 -31.99 30.25 -28.15
CA LEU A 191 -30.74 30.91 -27.76
C LEU A 191 -29.83 31.10 -28.97
N GLU A 192 -29.20 32.27 -29.07
CA GLU A 192 -28.07 32.45 -29.98
C GLU A 192 -26.89 31.60 -29.48
N THR A 193 -26.43 30.68 -30.32
CA THR A 193 -25.28 29.82 -30.06
C THR A 193 -24.03 30.45 -30.68
N ARG A 194 -22.95 30.51 -29.90
CA ARG A 194 -21.65 31.01 -30.37
C ARG A 194 -20.63 29.88 -30.31
N SER A 195 -19.84 29.69 -31.36
CA SER A 195 -18.65 28.84 -31.24
C SER A 195 -17.64 29.55 -30.35
N ARG A 196 -17.46 29.06 -29.13
CA ARG A 196 -16.21 29.31 -28.41
C ARG A 196 -15.20 28.28 -28.91
N THR A 197 -14.31 28.68 -29.81
CA THR A 197 -13.14 27.89 -30.16
C THR A 197 -12.14 28.01 -29.01
N GLY A 198 -12.08 27.01 -28.12
CA GLY A 198 -11.12 26.96 -27.02
C GLY A 198 -11.67 26.34 -25.74
N ILE A 199 -10.77 25.91 -24.87
CA ILE A 199 -11.11 25.34 -23.56
C ILE A 199 -11.65 26.48 -22.66
N PRO A 200 -12.85 26.35 -22.06
CA PRO A 200 -13.36 27.38 -21.18
C PRO A 200 -12.44 27.56 -19.96
N ARG A 201 -12.15 28.82 -19.57
CA ARG A 201 -11.27 29.14 -18.43
C ARG A 201 -11.68 28.42 -17.13
N MET A 202 -12.99 28.23 -16.93
CA MET A 202 -13.51 27.48 -15.78
C MET A 202 -13.08 26.01 -15.79
N MET A 203 -13.02 25.37 -16.96
CA MET A 203 -12.53 24.00 -17.08
C MET A 203 -11.02 23.93 -16.82
N VAL A 204 -10.23 24.92 -17.28
CA VAL A 204 -8.81 25.01 -16.91
C VAL A 204 -8.62 25.19 -15.41
N ALA A 205 -9.41 26.09 -14.78
CA ALA A 205 -9.36 26.31 -13.34
C ALA A 205 -9.79 25.06 -12.54
N LEU A 206 -10.82 24.35 -13.00
CA LEU A 206 -11.27 23.09 -12.42
C LEU A 206 -10.18 22.01 -12.52
N THR A 207 -9.55 21.85 -13.69
CA THR A 207 -8.45 20.91 -13.87
C THR A 207 -7.27 21.25 -12.97
N ALA A 208 -6.88 22.53 -12.88
CA ALA A 208 -5.80 22.96 -11.97
C ALA A 208 -6.15 22.70 -10.50
N PHE A 209 -7.40 22.93 -10.09
CA PHE A 209 -7.88 22.62 -8.75
C PHE A 209 -7.83 21.12 -8.45
N LEU A 210 -8.27 20.26 -9.38
CA LEU A 210 -8.21 18.81 -9.21
C LEU A 210 -6.77 18.30 -9.11
N ILE A 211 -5.86 18.84 -9.92
CA ILE A 211 -4.42 18.54 -9.82
C ILE A 211 -3.88 18.94 -8.45
N LEU A 212 -4.24 20.13 -7.94
CA LEU A 212 -3.85 20.59 -6.62
C LEU A 212 -4.34 19.64 -5.51
N VAL A 213 -5.60 19.18 -5.59
CA VAL A 213 -6.16 18.22 -4.62
C VAL A 213 -5.37 16.91 -4.64
N ILE A 214 -5.04 16.38 -5.83
CA ILE A 214 -4.23 15.15 -5.96
C ILE A 214 -2.83 15.35 -5.36
N VAL A 215 -2.18 16.48 -5.64
CA VAL A 215 -0.86 16.81 -5.08
C VAL A 215 -0.92 16.91 -3.56
N VAL A 216 -1.93 17.59 -3.00
CA VAL A 216 -2.12 17.69 -1.54
C VAL A 216 -2.36 16.31 -0.92
N GLN A 217 -3.19 15.47 -1.53
CA GLN A 217 -3.41 14.10 -1.06
C GLN A 217 -2.13 13.27 -1.08
N PHE A 218 -1.31 13.38 -2.13
CA PHE A 218 -0.03 12.69 -2.21
C PHE A 218 0.95 13.17 -1.12
N VAL A 219 1.04 14.48 -0.89
CA VAL A 219 1.88 15.05 0.18
C VAL A 219 1.41 14.56 1.55
N VAL A 220 0.11 14.61 1.84
CA VAL A 220 -0.44 14.10 3.10
C VAL A 220 -0.15 12.62 3.29
N ALA A 221 -0.37 11.78 2.26
CA ALA A 221 -0.10 10.35 2.31
C ALA A 221 1.39 10.05 2.55
N SER A 222 2.30 10.81 1.93
CA SER A 222 3.75 10.65 2.11
C SER A 222 4.27 11.14 3.46
N SER A 223 3.51 11.99 4.16
CA SER A 223 3.88 12.56 5.45
C SER A 223 3.40 11.73 6.64
N GLN A 224 2.47 10.80 6.42
CA GLN A 224 1.97 9.91 7.47
C GLN A 224 2.97 8.76 7.66
N PRO A 225 3.37 8.44 8.91
CA PRO A 225 4.11 7.21 9.16
C PRO A 225 3.27 6.02 8.69
N PRO A 226 3.90 4.97 8.12
CA PRO A 226 3.17 3.76 7.75
C PRO A 226 2.40 3.26 8.98
N PRO A 227 1.14 2.83 8.81
CA PRO A 227 0.36 2.33 9.91
C PRO A 227 1.12 1.19 10.59
N THR A 228 1.18 1.24 11.93
CA THR A 228 1.76 0.18 12.73
C THR A 228 1.09 -1.13 12.34
N PRO A 229 1.84 -2.17 11.92
CA PRO A 229 1.25 -3.47 11.62
C PRO A 229 0.39 -3.94 12.80
N LEU A 230 -0.77 -4.55 12.52
CA LEU A 230 -1.71 -5.06 13.55
C LEU A 230 -1.04 -5.99 14.58
N GLU A 231 0.09 -6.57 14.22
CA GLU A 231 0.88 -7.51 15.03
C GLU A 231 1.86 -6.81 15.99
N CYS A 232 2.04 -5.50 15.86
CA CYS A 232 2.98 -4.74 16.67
C CYS A 232 2.29 -4.18 17.92
N ALA A 233 2.85 -4.47 19.09
CA ALA A 233 2.53 -3.79 20.34
C ALA A 233 3.64 -2.79 20.73
N ALA A 234 3.25 -1.64 21.27
CA ALA A 234 4.18 -0.66 21.85
C ALA A 234 4.45 -0.98 23.33
N GLY A 235 5.59 -0.51 23.85
CA GLY A 235 5.93 -0.64 25.26
C GLY A 235 7.40 -1.00 25.50
N LYS A 236 7.72 -1.37 26.74
CA LYS A 236 9.06 -1.77 27.15
C LYS A 236 9.06 -3.24 27.58
N LEU A 237 9.96 -4.02 27.00
CA LEU A 237 10.20 -5.42 27.33
C LEU A 237 11.62 -5.58 27.84
N THR A 238 11.75 -6.06 29.07
CA THR A 238 13.03 -6.45 29.66
C THR A 238 13.17 -7.96 29.59
N VAL A 239 14.22 -8.45 28.93
CA VAL A 239 14.49 -9.88 28.78
C VAL A 239 15.77 -10.23 29.53
N VAL A 240 15.68 -11.17 30.46
CA VAL A 240 16.78 -11.61 31.33
C VAL A 240 16.99 -13.11 31.23
N GLY A 241 18.05 -13.64 31.86
CA GLY A 241 18.27 -15.08 31.98
C GLY A 241 19.44 -15.57 31.13
N SER A 242 19.21 -16.62 30.34
CA SER A 242 20.27 -17.34 29.62
C SER A 242 21.14 -16.44 28.76
N SER A 243 22.45 -16.52 29.00
CA SER A 243 23.47 -15.91 28.14
C SER A 243 23.78 -16.70 26.88
N ALA A 244 23.35 -17.96 26.78
CA ALA A 244 23.53 -18.76 25.55
C ALA A 244 22.50 -18.41 24.45
N PHE A 245 21.44 -17.68 24.82
CA PHE A 245 20.40 -17.25 23.88
C PHE A 245 20.41 -15.72 23.64
N ASP A 246 21.40 -15.02 24.22
CA ASP A 246 21.57 -13.56 24.11
C ASP A 246 21.67 -13.10 22.64
N PRO A 247 22.56 -13.65 21.79
CA PRO A 247 22.72 -13.16 20.41
C PRO A 247 21.43 -13.32 19.59
N VAL A 248 20.71 -14.42 19.80
CA VAL A 248 19.45 -14.74 19.11
C VAL A 248 18.39 -13.71 19.45
N LEU A 249 18.21 -13.40 20.74
CA LEU A 249 17.20 -12.46 21.21
C LEU A 249 17.51 -11.02 20.85
N ARG A 250 18.79 -10.60 20.93
CA ARG A 250 19.17 -9.26 20.47
C ARG A 250 18.91 -9.07 19.00
N LYS A 251 19.24 -10.06 18.16
CA LYS A 251 18.97 -10.00 16.72
C LYS A 251 17.48 -9.98 16.41
N ALA A 252 16.71 -10.84 17.08
CA ALA A 252 15.26 -10.88 16.91
C ALA A 252 14.60 -9.55 17.33
N ALA A 253 15.05 -8.96 18.45
CA ALA A 253 14.56 -7.67 18.91
C ALA A 253 14.94 -6.51 17.99
N ASP A 254 16.16 -6.50 17.42
CA ASP A 254 16.57 -5.50 16.42
C ASP A 254 15.69 -5.57 15.17
N GLN A 255 15.44 -6.78 14.65
CA GLN A 255 14.54 -6.98 13.50
C GLN A 255 13.10 -6.60 13.83
N TYR A 256 12.60 -6.96 15.01
CA TYR A 256 11.27 -6.57 15.45
C TYR A 256 11.15 -5.05 15.61
N GLY A 257 12.13 -4.38 16.23
CA GLY A 257 12.13 -2.93 16.45
C GLY A 257 12.17 -2.11 15.16
N LYS A 258 12.78 -2.63 14.09
CA LYS A 258 12.71 -2.04 12.74
C LYS A 258 11.30 -2.02 12.16
N ARG A 259 10.48 -3.03 12.49
CA ARG A 259 9.08 -3.15 12.04
C ARG A 259 8.11 -2.46 13.00
N CYS A 260 8.36 -2.55 14.29
CA CYS A 260 7.50 -2.09 15.38
C CYS A 260 8.21 -0.99 16.18
N THR A 261 8.22 0.24 15.66
CA THR A 261 9.01 1.36 16.21
C THR A 261 8.61 1.80 17.63
N GLY A 262 7.42 1.43 18.10
CA GLY A 262 6.98 1.66 19.48
C GLY A 262 7.54 0.66 20.51
N ALA A 263 8.31 -0.34 20.08
CA ALA A 263 8.86 -1.37 20.94
C ALA A 263 10.25 -0.99 21.47
N GLN A 264 10.43 -1.13 22.78
CA GLN A 264 11.70 -0.86 23.47
C GLN A 264 12.17 -2.12 24.18
N PHE A 265 13.41 -2.53 23.93
CA PHE A 265 14.00 -3.72 24.55
C PHE A 265 15.13 -3.34 25.51
N ALA A 266 15.14 -4.00 26.66
CA ALA A 266 16.25 -4.00 27.61
C ALA A 266 16.68 -5.44 27.89
N PHE A 267 17.98 -5.66 28.11
CA PHE A 267 18.55 -7.01 28.21
C PHE A 267 19.42 -7.16 29.45
N GLY A 268 19.31 -8.31 30.13
CA GLY A 268 20.10 -8.67 31.30
C GLY A 268 20.41 -10.18 31.35
N PHE A 269 21.33 -10.63 30.49
CA PHE A 269 21.64 -12.05 30.32
C PHE A 269 22.80 -12.51 31.22
N GLU A 270 22.50 -12.70 32.50
CA GLU A 270 23.49 -13.08 33.52
C GLU A 270 23.46 -14.57 33.90
N GLY A 271 22.62 -15.37 33.22
CA GLY A 271 22.40 -16.78 33.54
C GLY A 271 20.96 -17.08 33.93
N THR A 272 20.56 -18.33 33.71
CA THR A 272 19.19 -18.82 33.90
C THR A 272 18.66 -18.60 35.31
N GLU A 273 19.36 -19.10 36.34
CA GLU A 273 18.92 -19.00 37.74
C GLU A 273 18.65 -17.55 38.14
N ARG A 274 19.62 -16.64 37.96
CA ARG A 274 19.44 -15.21 38.24
C ARG A 274 18.26 -14.59 37.49
N GLY A 275 18.03 -15.01 36.24
CA GLY A 275 16.89 -14.54 35.45
C GLY A 275 15.56 -15.02 36.02
N LEU A 276 15.48 -16.29 36.44
CA LEU A 276 14.29 -16.87 37.05
C LEU A 276 14.02 -16.28 38.44
N ASP A 277 15.05 -16.11 39.26
CA ASP A 277 14.97 -15.46 40.57
C ASP A 277 14.43 -14.04 40.43
N ARG A 278 15.04 -13.24 39.55
CA ARG A 278 14.59 -11.87 39.29
C ARG A 278 13.14 -11.83 38.81
N LEU A 279 12.75 -12.72 37.90
CA LEU A 279 11.37 -12.78 37.43
C LEU A 279 10.39 -13.21 38.54
N ALA A 280 10.80 -14.11 39.42
CA ALA A 280 9.99 -14.54 40.55
C ALA A 280 9.80 -13.43 41.59
N GLU A 281 10.84 -12.62 41.83
CA GLU A 281 10.82 -11.50 42.77
C GLU A 281 10.11 -10.26 42.21
N GLU A 282 10.42 -9.86 40.98
CA GLU A 282 9.97 -8.59 40.40
C GLU A 282 8.76 -8.74 39.47
N GLY A 283 8.54 -9.93 38.89
CA GLY A 283 7.66 -10.12 37.74
C GLY A 283 6.17 -9.86 38.01
N LYS A 284 5.73 -9.97 39.27
CA LYS A 284 4.34 -9.68 39.66
C LYS A 284 3.93 -8.23 39.34
N ASP A 285 4.84 -7.29 39.57
CA ASP A 285 4.61 -5.86 39.37
C ASP A 285 5.15 -5.37 38.01
N HIS A 286 5.84 -6.25 37.27
CA HIS A 286 6.50 -5.94 35.99
C HIS A 286 6.11 -6.95 34.91
N PRO A 287 4.90 -6.86 34.31
CA PRO A 287 4.47 -7.77 33.25
C PRO A 287 5.31 -7.69 31.97
N GLY A 288 6.08 -6.62 31.80
CA GLY A 288 7.09 -6.47 30.74
C GLY A 288 8.45 -7.11 31.06
N LEU A 289 8.52 -8.07 31.99
CA LEU A 289 9.73 -8.82 32.31
C LEU A 289 9.56 -10.29 31.88
N LEU A 290 10.52 -10.78 31.09
CA LEU A 290 10.61 -12.19 30.70
C LEU A 290 11.98 -12.76 31.09
N ALA A 291 11.99 -14.01 31.52
CA ALA A 291 13.22 -14.76 31.79
C ALA A 291 13.39 -15.90 30.78
N ILE A 292 14.62 -16.07 30.28
CA ILE A 292 14.96 -17.07 29.26
C ILE A 292 15.81 -18.16 29.89
N SER A 293 15.57 -19.40 29.52
CA SER A 293 16.24 -20.57 30.09
C SER A 293 16.50 -21.66 29.07
N ASP A 294 17.72 -22.19 29.08
CA ASP A 294 18.19 -23.35 28.30
C ASP A 294 17.63 -24.68 28.86
N GLY A 295 16.38 -24.71 29.31
CA GLY A 295 15.77 -25.87 29.94
C GLY A 295 14.64 -25.54 30.91
N PRO A 296 14.06 -26.56 31.57
CA PRO A 296 12.96 -26.36 32.51
C PRO A 296 13.41 -25.57 33.75
N LYS A 297 12.52 -24.72 34.27
CA LYS A 297 12.72 -23.95 35.51
C LYS A 297 12.83 -24.79 36.78
N GLY A 298 12.43 -26.06 36.73
CA GLY A 298 12.29 -26.91 37.91
C GLY A 298 11.09 -26.55 38.80
N SER A 299 11.05 -27.12 40.00
CA SER A 299 9.93 -26.98 40.96
C SER A 299 9.99 -25.69 41.81
N GLY A 300 11.14 -25.00 41.85
CA GLY A 300 11.36 -23.83 42.72
C GLY A 300 10.58 -22.57 42.35
N TYR A 301 10.00 -22.50 41.16
CA TYR A 301 9.35 -21.29 40.64
C TYR A 301 7.88 -21.53 40.22
N PRO A 302 6.97 -21.85 41.14
CA PRO A 302 5.60 -22.27 40.81
C PRO A 302 4.75 -21.19 40.13
N ALA A 303 5.03 -19.90 40.37
CA ALA A 303 4.30 -18.77 39.79
C ALA A 303 4.70 -18.46 38.33
N LEU A 304 5.78 -19.07 37.82
CA LEU A 304 6.29 -18.79 36.49
C LEU A 304 5.66 -19.72 35.45
N VAL A 305 5.17 -19.14 34.36
CA VAL A 305 4.55 -19.86 33.24
C VAL A 305 5.57 -20.04 32.12
N ALA A 306 5.79 -21.29 31.70
CA ALA A 306 6.73 -21.63 30.64
C ALA A 306 6.08 -21.49 29.26
N ARG A 307 6.79 -20.91 28.29
CA ARG A 307 6.46 -20.92 26.87
C ARG A 307 7.67 -21.42 26.07
N PRO A 308 7.58 -22.60 25.43
CA PRO A 308 8.68 -23.12 24.64
C PRO A 308 8.91 -22.25 23.40
N LEU A 309 10.17 -21.95 23.10
CA LEU A 309 10.59 -21.14 21.96
C LEU A 309 11.15 -22.03 20.85
N ALA A 310 12.26 -22.71 21.14
CA ALA A 310 12.99 -23.50 20.17
C ALA A 310 13.78 -24.63 20.84
N LEU A 311 14.03 -25.69 20.08
CA LEU A 311 15.08 -26.65 20.38
C LEU A 311 16.43 -26.01 20.02
N SER A 312 17.35 -25.99 20.98
CA SER A 312 18.70 -25.43 20.88
C SER A 312 19.74 -26.55 20.94
N LEU A 313 20.83 -26.37 20.17
CA LEU A 313 21.91 -27.34 20.07
C LEU A 313 23.15 -26.82 20.77
N PHE A 314 23.74 -27.67 21.60
CA PHE A 314 24.98 -27.34 22.30
C PHE A 314 26.13 -28.22 21.81
N SER A 315 27.34 -27.66 21.80
CA SER A 315 28.55 -28.36 21.41
C SER A 315 29.52 -28.41 22.57
N VAL A 316 30.19 -29.55 22.72
CA VAL A 316 31.43 -29.61 23.49
C VAL A 316 32.50 -28.93 22.64
N ILE A 317 33.20 -27.97 23.23
CA ILE A 317 34.24 -27.18 22.56
C ILE A 317 35.58 -27.45 23.23
N ALA A 318 36.66 -27.42 22.45
CA ALA A 318 38.00 -27.63 22.96
C ALA A 318 38.98 -26.59 22.41
N ASN A 319 40.04 -26.31 23.16
CA ASN A 319 41.15 -25.51 22.68
C ASN A 319 41.80 -26.17 21.45
N GLU A 320 42.31 -25.37 20.51
CA GLU A 320 42.96 -25.89 19.29
C GLU A 320 44.13 -26.84 19.57
N THR A 321 44.86 -26.61 20.67
CA THR A 321 45.99 -27.45 21.11
C THR A 321 45.61 -28.89 21.42
N VAL A 322 44.32 -29.15 21.69
CA VAL A 322 43.83 -30.49 22.05
C VAL A 322 43.87 -31.46 20.85
N GLY A 323 43.63 -30.97 19.62
CA GLY A 323 43.67 -31.80 18.40
C GLY A 323 42.58 -32.88 18.27
N VAL A 324 41.93 -33.30 19.36
CA VAL A 324 40.80 -34.24 19.34
C VAL A 324 39.60 -33.61 18.61
N ARG A 325 38.85 -34.44 17.86
CA ARG A 325 37.67 -34.00 17.07
C ARG A 325 36.39 -34.78 17.39
N SER A 326 36.50 -35.90 18.10
CA SER A 326 35.35 -36.68 18.55
C SER A 326 35.65 -37.31 19.89
N LEU A 327 34.65 -37.36 20.75
CA LEU A 327 34.66 -38.11 22.00
C LEU A 327 33.40 -38.96 22.09
N THR A 328 33.46 -40.07 22.82
CA THR A 328 32.26 -40.78 23.25
C THR A 328 31.61 -40.06 24.42
N GLU A 329 30.31 -40.30 24.62
CA GLU A 329 29.60 -39.76 25.80
C GLU A 329 30.26 -40.21 27.12
N THR A 330 30.73 -41.46 27.18
CA THR A 330 31.47 -41.98 28.34
C THR A 330 32.77 -41.22 28.58
N GLN A 331 33.54 -40.91 27.53
CA GLN A 331 34.76 -40.12 27.67
C GLN A 331 34.48 -38.68 28.13
N ILE A 332 33.41 -38.06 27.61
CA ILE A 332 32.98 -36.72 28.08
C ILE A 332 32.62 -36.79 29.57
N ARG A 333 31.86 -37.80 29.97
CA ARG A 333 31.50 -38.02 31.37
C ARG A 333 32.74 -38.20 32.24
N ASP A 334 33.68 -39.05 31.82
CA ASP A 334 34.89 -39.33 32.58
C ASP A 334 35.84 -38.12 32.68
N LEU A 335 35.90 -37.25 31.65
CA LEU A 335 36.59 -35.96 31.73
C LEU A 335 35.97 -35.06 32.82
N TYR A 336 34.66 -34.81 32.75
CA TYR A 336 34.00 -33.88 33.65
C TYR A 336 33.85 -34.40 35.08
N LEU A 337 33.80 -35.73 35.27
CA LEU A 337 33.89 -36.37 36.58
C LEU A 337 35.33 -36.47 37.12
N GLY A 338 36.35 -36.05 36.36
CA GLY A 338 37.75 -36.01 36.79
C GLY A 338 38.46 -37.36 36.80
N ARG A 339 37.92 -38.36 36.09
CA ARG A 339 38.54 -39.69 35.91
C ARG A 339 39.57 -39.70 34.80
N ILE A 340 39.41 -38.81 33.81
CA ILE A 340 40.40 -38.55 32.75
C ILE A 340 40.99 -37.18 33.02
N GLY A 341 42.31 -37.12 33.20
CA GLY A 341 43.04 -35.89 33.56
C GLY A 341 44.01 -35.40 32.49
N ASN A 342 44.26 -36.21 31.46
CA ASN A 342 45.19 -35.88 30.38
C ASN A 342 44.62 -36.32 29.02
N TRP A 343 44.80 -35.47 28.00
CA TRP A 343 44.27 -35.71 26.66
C TRP A 343 44.82 -36.97 25.98
N ARG A 344 46.02 -37.44 26.34
CA ARG A 344 46.58 -38.71 25.81
C ARG A 344 45.72 -39.93 26.13
N GLU A 345 44.94 -39.88 27.20
CA GLU A 345 44.05 -40.97 27.63
C GLU A 345 42.85 -41.15 26.68
N VAL A 346 42.56 -40.14 25.84
CA VAL A 346 41.51 -40.16 24.82
C VAL A 346 42.07 -40.00 23.40
N GLY A 347 43.37 -40.29 23.21
CA GLY A 347 44.04 -40.23 21.91
C GLY A 347 44.49 -38.85 21.46
N GLY A 348 44.49 -37.86 22.36
CA GLY A 348 45.07 -36.54 22.14
C GLY A 348 46.56 -36.45 22.50
N PRO A 349 47.12 -35.23 22.56
CA PRO A 349 48.51 -35.00 22.99
C PRO A 349 48.71 -35.25 24.49
N ASP A 350 49.96 -35.39 24.92
CA ASP A 350 50.32 -35.37 26.35
C ASP A 350 50.16 -33.95 26.91
N LEU A 351 48.93 -33.64 27.32
CA LEU A 351 48.50 -32.31 27.72
C LEU A 351 47.46 -32.46 28.85
N PRO A 352 47.65 -31.78 30.00
CA PRO A 352 46.64 -31.78 31.05
C PRO A 352 45.30 -31.23 30.58
N VAL A 353 44.22 -31.84 31.05
CA VAL A 353 42.85 -31.36 30.79
C VAL A 353 42.54 -30.17 31.68
N VAL A 354 41.98 -29.11 31.08
CA VAL A 354 41.43 -27.98 31.85
C VAL A 354 39.92 -27.92 31.63
N LEU A 355 39.15 -28.25 32.66
CA LEU A 355 37.69 -28.15 32.60
C LEU A 355 37.26 -26.70 32.79
N VAL A 356 36.68 -26.10 31.76
CA VAL A 356 35.98 -24.82 31.90
C VAL A 356 34.51 -25.14 32.13
N ASN A 357 33.99 -24.79 33.30
CA ASN A 357 32.62 -25.05 33.69
C ASN A 357 31.82 -23.75 33.69
N ARG A 358 30.50 -23.87 33.48
CA ARG A 358 29.58 -22.81 33.90
C ARG A 358 29.30 -22.96 35.39
N ILE A 359 29.06 -21.84 36.06
CA ILE A 359 28.62 -21.86 37.46
C ILE A 359 27.34 -22.72 37.66
N PRO A 360 27.12 -23.28 38.87
CA PRO A 360 25.84 -23.87 39.23
C PRO A 360 24.67 -22.91 38.93
N GLY A 361 23.50 -23.43 38.57
CA GLY A 361 22.34 -22.62 38.18
C GLY A 361 22.35 -22.14 36.71
N SER A 362 23.44 -22.36 35.97
CA SER A 362 23.48 -22.11 34.53
C SER A 362 22.59 -23.12 33.77
N GLY A 363 21.67 -22.63 32.92
CA GLY A 363 20.83 -23.49 32.07
C GLY A 363 21.65 -24.43 31.20
N THR A 364 22.70 -23.91 30.55
CA THR A 364 23.61 -24.71 29.73
C THR A 364 24.30 -25.82 30.54
N ARG A 365 24.72 -25.54 31.78
CA ARG A 365 25.28 -26.56 32.68
C ARG A 365 24.25 -27.62 33.05
N ASN A 366 23.06 -27.19 33.46
CA ASN A 366 22.00 -28.12 33.84
C ASN A 366 21.65 -29.04 32.65
N THR A 367 21.63 -28.50 31.43
CA THR A 367 21.41 -29.29 30.22
C THR A 367 22.58 -30.23 29.92
N PHE A 368 23.82 -29.79 30.11
CA PHE A 368 25.01 -30.64 29.99
C PHE A 368 25.00 -31.81 31.00
N GLU A 369 24.72 -31.53 32.26
CA GLU A 369 24.61 -32.53 33.33
C GLU A 369 23.52 -33.55 33.03
N ARG A 370 22.31 -33.11 32.69
CA ARG A 370 21.19 -34.01 32.37
C ARG A 370 21.42 -34.84 31.12
N ARG A 371 21.99 -34.26 30.06
CA ARG A 371 22.05 -34.91 28.73
C ARG A 371 23.33 -35.73 28.50
N LEU A 372 24.45 -35.38 29.13
CA LEU A 372 25.74 -36.03 28.88
C LEU A 372 26.32 -36.70 30.12
N LEU A 373 26.13 -36.14 31.31
CA LEU A 373 26.73 -36.72 32.52
C LEU A 373 25.79 -37.73 33.19
N GLY A 374 24.48 -37.47 33.21
CA GLY A 374 23.50 -38.24 33.97
C GLY A 374 23.57 -38.00 35.48
N SER A 375 24.37 -37.04 35.91
CA SER A 375 24.54 -36.60 37.29
C SER A 375 25.04 -35.16 37.32
N ASP A 376 24.95 -34.52 38.48
CA ASP A 376 25.59 -33.23 38.71
C ASP A 376 27.11 -33.38 38.60
N GLN A 377 27.79 -32.30 38.19
CA GLN A 377 29.25 -32.24 38.26
C GLN A 377 29.72 -32.24 39.72
N PRO A 378 30.90 -32.81 40.02
CA PRO A 378 31.44 -32.79 41.37
C PRO A 378 31.55 -31.37 41.92
N ASP A 379 31.26 -31.21 43.21
CA ASP A 379 31.50 -29.93 43.88
C ASP A 379 33.00 -29.66 43.93
N ARG A 380 33.39 -28.51 43.38
CA ARG A 380 34.78 -28.07 43.26
C ARG A 380 34.84 -26.62 43.71
N ALA A 381 35.93 -26.26 44.41
CA ALA A 381 36.16 -24.88 44.78
C ALA A 381 36.16 -23.99 43.53
N HIS A 382 35.50 -22.84 43.62
CA HIS A 382 35.48 -21.89 42.52
C HIS A 382 36.91 -21.44 42.17
N VAL A 383 37.27 -21.54 40.89
CA VAL A 383 38.56 -21.07 40.37
C VAL A 383 38.31 -20.13 39.20
N SER A 384 38.95 -18.96 39.23
CA SER A 384 38.91 -18.02 38.10
C SER A 384 39.76 -18.54 36.94
N CYS A 385 39.21 -18.57 35.73
CA CYS A 385 39.97 -18.97 34.54
C CYS A 385 41.17 -18.04 34.26
N THR A 386 41.11 -16.78 34.70
CA THR A 386 42.24 -15.85 34.60
C THR A 386 43.45 -16.33 35.40
N ALA A 387 43.24 -17.01 36.53
CA ALA A 387 44.32 -17.54 37.36
C ALA A 387 45.07 -18.72 36.72
N LEU A 388 44.45 -19.40 35.74
CA LEU A 388 45.06 -20.50 35.00
C LEU A 388 45.79 -20.03 33.74
N LYS A 389 45.57 -18.78 33.30
CA LYS A 389 46.16 -18.30 32.06
C LYS A 389 47.67 -18.10 32.23
N GLY A 390 48.45 -18.77 31.38
CA GLY A 390 49.91 -18.66 31.37
C GLY A 390 50.61 -19.44 32.49
N THR A 391 49.89 -20.25 33.27
CA THR A 391 50.48 -21.16 34.24
C THR A 391 50.89 -22.47 33.56
N VAL A 392 52.01 -23.05 34.00
CA VAL A 392 52.41 -24.40 33.58
C VAL A 392 51.67 -25.39 34.47
N LEU A 393 50.65 -26.04 33.92
CA LEU A 393 49.87 -27.03 34.63
C LEU A 393 50.61 -28.38 34.65
N THR A 394 50.75 -28.98 35.83
CA THR A 394 51.38 -30.30 36.02
C THR A 394 50.36 -31.44 36.06
N GLY A 395 49.07 -31.13 36.06
CA GLY A 395 47.97 -32.09 36.12
C GLY A 395 46.64 -31.41 35.77
N ALA A 396 45.56 -32.18 35.81
CA ALA A 396 44.23 -31.69 35.48
C ALA A 396 43.84 -30.48 36.35
N ALA A 397 43.17 -29.51 35.74
CA ALA A 397 42.70 -28.31 36.41
C ALA A 397 41.24 -28.01 36.02
N HIS A 398 40.61 -27.10 36.75
CA HIS A 398 39.28 -26.58 36.40
C HIS A 398 39.17 -25.10 36.71
N CYS A 399 38.24 -24.44 36.06
CA CYS A 399 37.80 -23.08 36.38
C CYS A 399 36.32 -22.89 36.02
N ASP A 400 35.70 -21.85 36.57
CA ASP A 400 34.28 -21.56 36.32
C ASP A 400 34.08 -20.16 35.74
N VAL A 401 33.07 -20.05 34.88
CA VAL A 401 32.66 -18.78 34.26
C VAL A 401 31.16 -18.57 34.39
N GLN A 402 30.77 -17.29 34.42
CA GLN A 402 29.38 -16.87 34.61
C GLN A 402 28.57 -17.03 33.32
N VAL A 403 29.07 -16.49 32.20
CA VAL A 403 28.34 -16.40 30.93
C VAL A 403 28.99 -17.19 29.81
N THR A 404 28.20 -17.53 28.78
CA THR A 404 28.63 -18.35 27.63
C THR A 404 29.82 -17.76 26.87
N ARG A 405 29.88 -16.43 26.72
CA ARG A 405 31.02 -15.76 26.07
C ARG A 405 32.34 -15.94 26.82
N ASP A 406 32.29 -15.94 28.15
CA ASP A 406 33.49 -16.12 28.99
C ASP A 406 34.00 -17.56 28.91
N MET A 407 33.09 -18.53 28.77
CA MET A 407 33.42 -19.93 28.46
C MET A 407 34.20 -20.04 27.14
N GLN A 408 33.67 -19.47 26.06
CA GLN A 408 34.33 -19.48 24.75
C GLN A 408 35.71 -18.83 24.80
N LYS A 409 35.82 -17.69 25.51
CA LYS A 409 37.08 -16.99 25.70
C LYS A 409 38.10 -17.83 26.48
N ALA A 410 37.69 -18.44 27.59
CA ALA A 410 38.56 -19.29 28.39
C ALA A 410 39.04 -20.53 27.61
N VAL A 411 38.14 -21.20 26.89
CA VAL A 411 38.49 -22.36 26.05
C VAL A 411 39.47 -21.97 24.95
N ARG A 412 39.35 -20.78 24.36
CA ARG A 412 40.31 -20.28 23.35
C ARG A 412 41.69 -20.01 23.94
N GLU A 413 41.74 -19.42 25.13
CA GLU A 413 42.98 -18.86 25.68
C GLU A 413 43.80 -19.84 26.52
N ILE A 414 43.19 -20.93 27.00
CA ILE A 414 43.83 -21.89 27.90
C ILE A 414 44.15 -23.19 27.15
N PRO A 415 45.43 -23.55 26.94
CA PRO A 415 45.81 -24.83 26.36
C PRO A 415 45.22 -26.01 27.14
N GLY A 416 44.75 -27.03 26.42
CA GLY A 416 44.13 -28.21 27.03
C GLY A 416 42.71 -27.98 27.56
N ALA A 417 42.14 -26.79 27.37
CA ALA A 417 40.79 -26.50 27.85
C ALA A 417 39.70 -27.21 27.06
N VAL A 418 38.68 -27.67 27.79
CA VAL A 418 37.40 -28.17 27.26
C VAL A 418 36.26 -27.46 27.97
N GLY A 419 35.24 -27.12 27.21
CA GLY A 419 34.03 -26.44 27.68
C GLY A 419 32.82 -26.83 26.85
N TYR A 420 31.74 -26.09 27.01
CA TYR A 420 30.52 -26.30 26.23
C TYR A 420 29.79 -24.98 25.98
N SER A 421 29.18 -24.86 24.80
CA SER A 421 28.53 -23.62 24.36
C SER A 421 27.40 -23.94 23.39
N GLU A 422 26.54 -22.97 23.10
CA GLU A 422 25.60 -23.07 21.98
C GLU A 422 26.41 -23.26 20.68
N SER A 423 25.95 -24.17 19.83
CA SER A 423 26.72 -24.67 18.69
C SER A 423 26.96 -23.59 17.63
N SER A 424 25.96 -22.75 17.37
CA SER A 424 26.09 -21.63 16.45
C SER A 424 27.06 -20.57 16.97
N GLU A 425 27.06 -20.25 18.26
CA GLU A 425 28.00 -19.32 18.86
C GLU A 425 29.43 -19.89 18.84
N ALA A 426 29.60 -21.17 19.16
CA ALA A 426 30.89 -21.86 19.06
C ALA A 426 31.44 -21.78 17.62
N ALA A 427 30.59 -22.01 16.62
CA ALA A 427 30.94 -21.92 15.21
C ALA A 427 31.29 -20.48 14.79
N GLN A 428 30.50 -19.48 15.19
CA GLN A 428 30.78 -18.06 14.94
C GLN A 428 32.08 -17.60 15.60
N ALA A 429 32.39 -18.13 16.78
CA ALA A 429 33.64 -17.90 17.47
C ALA A 429 34.82 -18.65 16.82
N GLY A 430 34.58 -19.56 15.86
CA GLY A 430 35.64 -20.36 15.23
C GLY A 430 36.33 -21.31 16.21
N LEU A 431 35.62 -21.79 17.23
CA LEU A 431 36.16 -22.77 18.18
C LEU A 431 35.99 -24.20 17.65
N PRO A 432 36.97 -25.09 17.84
CA PRO A 432 36.80 -26.50 17.55
C PRO A 432 35.63 -27.10 18.34
N THR A 433 34.63 -27.60 17.63
CA THR A 433 33.52 -28.40 18.20
C THR A 433 33.86 -29.89 18.10
N LEU A 434 33.51 -30.64 19.14
CA LEU A 434 33.75 -32.08 19.21
C LEU A 434 32.47 -32.84 18.83
N ALA A 435 32.60 -33.79 17.90
CA ALA A 435 31.54 -34.76 17.65
C ALA A 435 31.34 -35.66 18.88
N ILE A 436 30.09 -36.06 19.14
CA ILE A 436 29.75 -36.96 20.24
C ILE A 436 29.34 -38.30 19.62
N ASN A 437 30.04 -39.37 20.01
CA ASN A 437 29.89 -40.71 19.41
C ASN A 437 30.05 -40.69 17.86
N GLY A 438 30.92 -39.83 17.35
CA GLY A 438 31.15 -39.63 15.91
C GLY A 438 30.09 -38.79 15.19
N VAL A 439 29.06 -38.31 15.88
CA VAL A 439 28.00 -37.47 15.31
C VAL A 439 28.31 -35.99 15.62
N PRO A 440 28.45 -35.12 14.60
CA PRO A 440 28.62 -33.69 14.81
C PRO A 440 27.31 -33.04 15.27
N ALA A 441 27.42 -31.89 15.94
CA ALA A 441 26.25 -31.08 16.25
C ALA A 441 25.57 -30.60 14.96
N GLY A 442 24.26 -30.81 14.85
CA GLY A 442 23.49 -30.40 13.68
C GLY A 442 22.00 -30.52 13.94
N ARG A 443 21.22 -29.55 13.45
CA ARG A 443 19.78 -29.44 13.73
C ARG A 443 19.02 -30.73 13.46
N ASP A 444 19.26 -31.34 12.30
CA ASP A 444 18.60 -32.59 11.92
C ASP A 444 18.99 -33.76 12.84
N ALA A 445 20.25 -33.80 13.31
CA ALA A 445 20.74 -34.80 14.25
C ALA A 445 20.12 -34.64 15.66
N ALA A 446 19.86 -33.40 16.10
CA ALA A 446 19.13 -33.16 17.34
C ALA A 446 17.64 -33.53 17.22
N ILE A 447 16.99 -33.20 16.11
CA ILE A 447 15.60 -33.59 15.83
C ILE A 447 15.47 -35.12 15.76
N ALA A 448 16.45 -35.80 15.16
CA ALA A 448 16.55 -37.26 15.08
C ALA A 448 17.03 -37.92 16.39
N ARG A 449 17.43 -37.13 17.40
CA ARG A 449 18.03 -37.59 18.68
C ARG A 449 19.28 -38.46 18.52
N THR A 450 19.99 -38.34 17.39
CA THR A 450 21.28 -39.02 17.19
C THR A 450 22.45 -38.24 17.80
N TYR A 451 22.26 -36.95 18.04
CA TYR A 451 23.19 -36.10 18.78
C TYR A 451 22.60 -35.77 20.17
N PRO A 452 23.27 -36.12 21.28
CA PRO A 452 22.64 -36.10 22.61
C PRO A 452 22.61 -34.71 23.28
N PHE A 453 23.43 -33.75 22.85
CA PHE A 453 23.61 -32.49 23.57
C PHE A 453 22.71 -31.37 23.03
N TRP A 454 21.45 -31.39 23.45
CA TRP A 454 20.44 -30.40 23.05
C TRP A 454 19.52 -30.06 24.23
N GLY A 455 18.90 -28.89 24.16
CA GLY A 455 17.93 -28.40 25.14
C GLY A 455 16.74 -27.72 24.46
N VAL A 456 15.74 -27.36 25.25
CA VAL A 456 14.64 -26.52 24.79
C VAL A 456 14.78 -25.17 25.49
N GLU A 457 14.75 -24.12 24.70
CA GLU A 457 14.75 -22.73 25.15
C GLU A 457 13.32 -22.35 25.55
N TYR A 458 13.16 -21.85 26.76
CA TYR A 458 11.87 -21.40 27.28
C TYR A 458 11.91 -19.92 27.60
N ALA A 459 10.83 -19.22 27.27
CA ALA A 459 10.50 -17.95 27.89
C ALA A 459 9.57 -18.17 29.07
N TYR A 460 9.90 -17.56 30.19
CA TYR A 460 9.07 -17.54 31.40
C TYR A 460 8.51 -16.14 31.62
N SER A 461 7.25 -16.09 32.05
CA SER A 461 6.60 -14.90 32.58
C SER A 461 6.06 -15.18 33.98
N TYR A 462 5.84 -14.14 34.77
CA TYR A 462 5.07 -14.26 36.01
C TYR A 462 3.58 -14.32 35.67
N GLY A 463 2.95 -15.49 35.82
CA GLY A 463 1.57 -15.71 35.38
C GLY A 463 1.36 -15.53 33.87
N GLU A 464 0.11 -15.27 33.48
CA GLU A 464 -0.25 -15.04 32.08
C GLU A 464 0.16 -13.65 31.60
N VAL A 465 0.63 -13.59 30.34
CA VAL A 465 1.03 -12.34 29.70
C VAL A 465 -0.21 -11.66 29.08
N PRO A 466 -0.44 -10.34 29.31
CA PRO A 466 -1.55 -9.64 28.66
C PRO A 466 -1.43 -9.70 27.13
N GLY A 467 -2.52 -10.04 26.44
CA GLY A 467 -2.51 -10.33 24.99
C GLY A 467 -2.16 -9.15 24.10
N ASP A 468 -2.36 -7.91 24.58
CA ASP A 468 -2.04 -6.65 23.91
C ASP A 468 -0.64 -6.12 24.26
N SER A 469 0.13 -6.84 25.09
CA SER A 469 1.45 -6.40 25.54
C SER A 469 2.56 -6.69 24.52
N LEU A 470 3.64 -5.91 24.61
CA LEU A 470 4.88 -6.18 23.86
C LEU A 470 5.46 -7.57 24.14
N ALA A 471 5.31 -8.09 25.36
CA ALA A 471 5.75 -9.44 25.70
C ALA A 471 5.00 -10.49 24.87
N ALA A 472 3.67 -10.40 24.78
CA ALA A 472 2.85 -11.32 23.98
C ALA A 472 3.18 -11.20 22.48
N ALA A 473 3.23 -9.98 21.96
CA ALA A 473 3.54 -9.72 20.56
C ALA A 473 4.94 -10.22 20.17
N PHE A 474 5.95 -10.00 21.02
CA PHE A 474 7.31 -10.45 20.75
C PHE A 474 7.46 -11.98 20.85
N LEU A 475 6.80 -12.63 21.81
CA LEU A 475 6.77 -14.10 21.88
C LEU A 475 6.09 -14.70 20.66
N HIS A 476 4.96 -14.13 20.23
CA HIS A 476 4.27 -14.53 18.99
C HIS A 476 5.18 -14.34 17.76
N TYR A 477 5.90 -13.22 17.68
CA TYR A 477 6.87 -12.96 16.63
C TYR A 477 7.97 -14.03 16.55
N LEU A 478 8.51 -14.45 17.70
CA LEU A 478 9.55 -15.47 17.78
C LEU A 478 9.07 -16.85 17.31
N VAL A 479 7.85 -17.26 17.70
CA VAL A 479 7.39 -18.65 17.50
C VAL A 479 6.48 -18.84 16.30
N ASP A 480 5.84 -17.80 15.78
CA ASP A 480 4.86 -17.94 14.69
C ASP A 480 5.14 -17.05 13.45
N GLN A 481 5.99 -16.03 13.59
CA GLN A 481 6.28 -15.10 12.49
C GLN A 481 7.75 -15.18 12.04
N SER A 482 8.28 -14.10 11.45
CA SER A 482 9.64 -14.03 10.91
C SER A 482 10.73 -14.13 12.00
N GLY A 483 10.38 -14.04 13.29
CA GLY A 483 11.34 -14.34 14.36
C GLY A 483 11.87 -15.78 14.31
N LYS A 484 11.09 -16.71 13.75
CA LYS A 484 11.55 -18.08 13.46
C LYS A 484 12.76 -18.13 12.54
N ASP A 485 12.90 -17.17 11.63
CA ASP A 485 14.04 -17.12 10.70
C ASP A 485 15.33 -16.83 11.47
N VAL A 486 15.26 -15.95 12.48
CA VAL A 486 16.39 -15.65 13.37
C VAL A 486 16.77 -16.87 14.20
N LEU A 487 15.78 -17.61 14.71
CA LEU A 487 16.01 -18.87 15.43
C LEU A 487 16.77 -19.85 14.55
N ARG A 488 16.31 -20.07 13.31
CA ARG A 488 16.92 -21.00 12.34
C ARG A 488 18.32 -20.57 11.90
N GLU A 489 18.55 -19.27 11.74
CA GLU A 489 19.85 -18.72 11.37
C GLU A 489 20.91 -19.04 12.44
N HIS A 490 20.52 -19.06 13.71
CA HIS A 490 21.36 -19.46 14.83
C HIS A 490 21.29 -20.98 15.11
N GLY A 491 20.90 -21.80 14.12
CA GLY A 491 20.90 -23.25 14.24
C GLY A 491 19.77 -23.85 15.09
N ASN A 492 18.91 -23.03 15.70
CA ASN A 492 17.79 -23.51 16.52
C ASN A 492 16.65 -24.04 15.63
N ALA A 493 15.86 -24.96 16.17
CA ALA A 493 14.64 -25.44 15.54
C ALA A 493 13.42 -24.87 16.29
N PRO A 494 12.63 -23.95 15.70
CA PRO A 494 11.42 -23.45 16.32
C PRO A 494 10.49 -24.59 16.75
N CYS A 495 9.96 -24.54 17.96
CA CYS A 495 9.14 -25.62 18.51
C CYS A 495 7.87 -25.89 17.68
N ALA A 496 7.29 -24.85 17.10
CA ALA A 496 6.13 -24.94 16.21
C ALA A 496 6.41 -25.67 14.89
N GLU A 497 7.67 -25.80 14.49
CA GLU A 497 8.09 -26.45 13.24
C GLU A 497 8.63 -27.87 13.45
N LEU A 498 8.69 -28.34 14.70
CA LEU A 498 9.12 -29.71 14.98
C LEU A 498 8.06 -30.71 14.50
N PRO A 499 8.46 -31.89 13.98
CA PRO A 499 7.53 -32.95 13.58
C PRO A 499 6.59 -33.41 14.69
N ASP A 500 7.00 -33.25 15.94
CA ASP A 500 6.20 -33.47 17.14
C ASP A 500 6.45 -32.30 18.10
N PRO A 501 5.55 -31.29 18.11
CA PRO A 501 5.68 -30.11 18.98
C PRO A 501 5.68 -30.46 20.47
N GLY A 502 5.11 -31.61 20.85
CA GLY A 502 5.12 -32.11 22.23
C GLY A 502 6.53 -32.32 22.77
N ARG A 503 7.54 -32.47 21.90
CA ARG A 503 8.96 -32.58 22.26
C ARG A 503 9.55 -31.33 22.90
N CYS A 504 8.91 -30.18 22.70
CA CYS A 504 9.30 -28.94 23.35
C CYS A 504 8.58 -28.70 24.68
N LEU A 505 7.63 -29.54 25.07
CA LEU A 505 7.03 -29.43 26.39
C LEU A 505 8.08 -29.81 27.45
N PRO A 506 8.11 -29.12 28.60
CA PRO A 506 8.98 -29.51 29.68
C PRO A 506 8.66 -30.95 30.10
N GLU A 507 9.69 -31.79 30.24
CA GLU A 507 9.55 -33.10 30.86
C GLU A 507 8.96 -32.89 32.27
N SER A 508 7.82 -33.53 32.56
CA SER A 508 7.04 -33.36 33.80
C SER A 508 7.74 -33.92 35.03
#